data_AF-A0A3S0ZJ39-F1
#
_entry.id   AF-A0A3S0ZJ39-F1
#
_cell.length_a   1.000
_cell.length_b   1.000
_cell.length_c   1.000
_cell.angle_alpha   90.00
_cell.angle_beta   90.00
_cell.angle_gamma   90.00
#
_symmetry.space_group_name_H-M   'P 1'
#
loop_
_entity.id
_entity.type
_entity.pdbx_description
1 polymer ?
#
loop_
_entity_poly.entity_id
_entity_poly.type
_entity_poly.pdbx_seq_one_letter_code
_entity_poly.pdbx_strand_id
1 'polypeptide(L)'
;PLPFSHSLLTRRFLSGCASGKFEKPFVVLVIGAVLFGYMTARVSYLVPNKSRCTGSGLVERRLRSELASVLGTYERRMSDTQRPIVNPHAFDYVLNAPGVCKGNQVETVIAVPSRIHSFEARRAVRETWGGVANNTVLLFFFGIVQPADSTKHTPYYEPETKLTPEELQTLLRKESSVYGDIVQENFIDSYRNLSLKSVAIVRWVSLYCPGSTFVIKAD
;
A
#
# COMPACT_ATOMS: atom_id res chain seq x y z
N PRO A 1 0.68 -12.23 3.97
CA PRO A 1 0.97 -12.44 5.41
C PRO A 1 0.82 -11.12 6.19
N LEU A 2 -0.39 -10.83 6.68
CA LEU A 2 -0.64 -9.64 7.50
C LEU A 2 -0.48 -10.01 8.98
N PRO A 3 0.38 -9.33 9.75
CA PRO A 3 0.37 -9.43 11.19
C PRO A 3 -0.64 -8.40 11.71
N PHE A 4 -1.91 -8.79 11.83
CA PHE A 4 -2.81 -8.02 12.69
C PHE A 4 -2.73 -8.61 14.09
N SER A 5 -1.93 -7.93 14.92
CA SER A 5 -1.81 -8.15 16.36
C SER A 5 -3.20 -8.25 16.98
N HIS A 6 -3.51 -9.44 17.51
CA HIS A 6 -4.63 -9.70 18.40
C HIS A 6 -4.41 -8.96 19.73
N SER A 7 -4.60 -7.65 19.72
CA SER A 7 -4.58 -6.86 20.95
C SER A 7 -5.26 -5.55 20.67
N LEU A 8 -6.56 -5.47 20.96
CA LEU A 8 -7.28 -4.27 21.41
C LEU A 8 -8.77 -4.56 21.29
N LEU A 9 -9.32 -5.17 22.34
CA LEU A 9 -10.63 -4.82 22.89
C LEU A 9 -10.70 -5.38 24.32
N THR A 10 -9.70 -5.04 25.11
CA THR A 10 -9.71 -5.21 26.55
C THR A 10 -9.06 -3.98 27.17
N ARG A 11 -9.87 -2.97 27.50
CA ARG A 11 -9.76 -2.26 28.77
C ARG A 11 -10.89 -1.24 29.00
N ARG A 12 -11.54 -1.47 30.14
CA ARG A 12 -12.26 -0.53 31.03
C ARG A 12 -13.59 0.05 30.55
N PHE A 13 -14.66 -0.56 31.03
CA PHE A 13 -15.78 0.15 31.64
C PHE A 13 -16.02 -0.40 33.06
N LEU A 14 -15.65 0.40 34.07
CA LEU A 14 -16.22 0.41 35.43
C LEU A 14 -17.43 1.39 35.34
N SER A 15 -18.53 1.31 36.07
CA SER A 15 -18.77 0.87 37.44
C SER A 15 -20.27 0.61 37.68
N GLY A 16 -20.57 -0.32 38.59
CA GLY A 16 -21.65 -0.21 39.60
C GLY A 16 -23.09 -0.62 39.23
N CYS A 17 -23.55 -1.74 39.80
CA CYS A 17 -24.78 -1.88 40.62
C CYS A 17 -25.01 -3.37 40.99
N ALA A 18 -25.00 -3.90 42.22
CA ALA A 18 -24.50 -3.64 43.58
C ALA A 18 -24.77 -4.99 44.32
N SER A 19 -23.86 -5.72 44.98
CA SER A 19 -22.60 -5.40 45.65
C SER A 19 -21.48 -6.33 45.16
N GLY A 20 -20.23 -5.88 45.25
CA GLY A 20 -19.00 -6.53 44.75
C GLY A 20 -19.04 -8.04 44.51
N LYS A 21 -18.54 -8.43 43.33
CA LYS A 21 -18.30 -9.79 42.79
C LYS A 21 -19.48 -10.40 42.02
N PHE A 22 -19.54 -10.03 40.74
CA PHE A 22 -20.14 -10.85 39.69
C PHE A 22 -19.01 -11.53 38.89
N GLU A 23 -19.00 -12.86 38.89
CA GLU A 23 -18.16 -13.64 37.98
C GLU A 23 -18.69 -13.50 36.54
N LYS A 24 -17.76 -13.42 35.59
CA LYS A 24 -17.98 -12.92 34.22
C LYS A 24 -18.69 -13.96 33.34
N PRO A 25 -19.58 -13.58 32.40
CA PRO A 25 -19.99 -14.47 31.33
C PRO A 25 -18.85 -14.69 30.33
N PHE A 26 -18.68 -15.94 29.89
CA PHE A 26 -17.73 -16.35 28.85
C PHE A 26 -18.30 -16.03 27.45
N VAL A 27 -17.49 -15.37 26.61
CA VAL A 27 -17.73 -15.29 25.17
C VAL A 27 -16.98 -16.46 24.54
N VAL A 28 -17.71 -17.46 24.06
CA VAL A 28 -17.13 -18.59 23.30
C VAL A 28 -17.22 -18.26 21.82
N LEU A 29 -16.10 -17.86 21.23
CA LEU A 29 -15.97 -17.70 19.79
C LEU A 29 -15.78 -19.10 19.17
N VAL A 30 -16.86 -19.74 18.72
CA VAL A 30 -16.76 -21.02 18.00
C VAL A 30 -16.38 -20.72 16.54
N ILE A 31 -15.08 -20.76 16.24
CA ILE A 31 -14.60 -20.79 14.86
C ILE A 31 -14.84 -22.21 14.35
N GLY A 32 -15.95 -22.43 13.65
CA GLY A 32 -16.20 -23.69 12.97
C GLY A 32 -15.18 -23.88 11.84
N ALA A 33 -14.24 -24.81 12.02
CA ALA A 33 -13.43 -25.31 10.92
C ALA A 33 -14.34 -26.15 10.01
N VAL A 34 -14.46 -25.78 8.72
CA VAL A 34 -15.14 -26.60 7.72
C VAL A 34 -14.13 -27.07 6.69
N LEU A 35 -14.06 -28.38 6.54
CA LEU A 35 -13.15 -29.14 5.66
C LEU A 35 -13.36 -28.92 4.15
N PHE A 36 -14.16 -27.95 3.69
CA PHE A 36 -14.44 -27.75 2.26
C PHE A 36 -14.69 -26.26 1.93
N GLY A 37 -13.62 -25.46 1.94
CA GLY A 37 -13.49 -24.27 1.07
C GLY A 37 -14.28 -22.99 1.38
N TYR A 38 -15.23 -22.97 2.32
CA TYR A 38 -15.95 -21.75 2.71
C TYR A 38 -15.99 -21.57 4.23
N MET A 39 -15.41 -20.46 4.72
CA MET A 39 -15.46 -20.10 6.14
C MET A 39 -16.76 -19.33 6.42
N THR A 40 -17.76 -19.98 7.02
CA THR A 40 -18.90 -19.28 7.60
C THR A 40 -18.68 -19.11 9.10
N ALA A 41 -18.32 -17.89 9.54
CA ALA A 41 -18.28 -17.58 10.96
C ALA A 41 -19.69 -17.34 11.50
N ARG A 42 -20.17 -18.19 12.44
CA ARG A 42 -21.40 -17.92 13.20
C ARG A 42 -21.03 -17.52 14.62
N VAL A 43 -21.32 -16.28 15.00
CA VAL A 43 -21.20 -15.81 16.38
C VAL A 43 -22.45 -16.25 17.15
N SER A 44 -22.27 -17.06 18.19
CA SER A 44 -23.35 -17.47 19.11
C SER A 44 -23.04 -16.94 20.51
N TYR A 45 -24.04 -16.41 21.22
CA TYR A 45 -23.88 -15.88 22.57
C TYR A 45 -24.78 -16.65 23.56
N LEU A 46 -24.25 -16.96 24.74
CA LEU A 46 -25.04 -17.39 25.89
C LEU A 46 -25.29 -16.17 26.79
N VAL A 47 -26.55 -15.73 26.88
CA VAL A 47 -26.97 -14.66 27.80
C VAL A 47 -27.28 -15.29 29.17
N PRO A 48 -26.69 -14.81 30.28
CA PRO A 48 -27.04 -15.31 31.61
C PRO A 48 -28.50 -15.01 31.95
N ASN A 49 -29.08 -15.88 32.76
CA ASN A 49 -30.51 -15.95 33.06
C ASN A 49 -31.12 -14.58 33.46
N LYS A 50 -32.29 -14.27 32.89
CA LYS A 50 -32.93 -12.95 32.74
C LYS A 50 -33.40 -12.27 34.03
N SER A 51 -33.17 -12.84 35.21
CA SER A 51 -34.01 -12.56 36.38
C SER A 51 -33.56 -11.43 37.31
N ARG A 52 -32.50 -10.64 37.04
CA ARG A 52 -32.10 -9.61 38.03
C ARG A 52 -31.41 -8.31 37.59
N CYS A 53 -31.58 -7.86 36.35
CA CYS A 53 -31.09 -6.52 35.94
C CYS A 53 -32.17 -5.72 35.20
N THR A 54 -32.80 -4.76 35.89
CA THR A 54 -33.56 -3.66 35.27
C THR A 54 -32.55 -2.74 34.56
N GLY A 55 -32.43 -2.91 33.23
CA GLY A 55 -31.43 -2.21 32.40
C GLY A 55 -30.71 -3.11 31.39
N SER A 56 -30.87 -4.44 31.50
CA SER A 56 -30.29 -5.44 30.58
C SER A 56 -30.60 -5.19 29.10
N GLY A 57 -31.81 -4.71 28.79
CA GLY A 57 -32.21 -4.39 27.42
C GLY A 57 -31.42 -3.25 26.76
N LEU A 58 -30.91 -2.28 27.53
CA LEU A 58 -30.12 -1.17 27.00
C LEU A 58 -28.68 -1.60 26.70
N VAL A 59 -28.07 -2.40 27.57
CA VAL A 59 -26.73 -2.96 27.37
C VAL A 59 -26.73 -3.93 26.18
N GLU A 60 -27.74 -4.81 26.08
CA GLU A 60 -27.87 -5.75 24.97
C GLU A 60 -28.10 -5.05 23.64
N ARG A 61 -28.92 -3.99 23.60
CA ARG A 61 -29.12 -3.16 22.39
C ARG A 61 -27.82 -2.48 21.95
N ARG A 62 -27.03 -1.95 22.90
CA ARG A 62 -25.76 -1.29 22.60
C ARG A 62 -24.69 -2.26 22.10
N LEU A 63 -24.58 -3.44 22.72
CA LEU A 63 -23.68 -4.49 22.25
C LEU A 63 -24.06 -4.96 20.84
N ARG A 64 -25.35 -5.17 20.57
CA ARG A 64 -25.84 -5.56 19.24
C ARG A 64 -25.56 -4.50 18.18
N SER A 65 -25.72 -3.21 18.50
CA SER A 65 -25.41 -2.12 17.55
C SER A 65 -23.92 -2.02 17.25
N GLU A 66 -23.06 -2.20 18.25
CA GLU A 66 -21.60 -2.18 18.05
C GLU A 66 -21.12 -3.42 17.27
N LEU A 67 -21.67 -4.60 17.55
CA LEU A 67 -21.38 -5.81 16.77
C LEU A 67 -21.86 -5.70 15.33
N ALA A 68 -23.04 -5.14 15.09
CA ALA A 68 -23.56 -4.93 13.74
C ALA A 68 -22.71 -3.94 12.93
N SER A 69 -22.15 -2.90 13.56
CA SER A 69 -21.25 -1.96 12.88
C SER A 69 -19.90 -2.62 12.55
N VAL A 70 -19.33 -3.41 13.47
CA VAL A 70 -18.09 -4.17 13.24
C VAL A 70 -18.27 -5.23 12.15
N LEU A 71 -19.38 -5.98 12.16
CA LEU A 71 -19.67 -6.96 11.11
C LEU A 71 -19.93 -6.29 9.76
N GLY A 72 -20.68 -5.18 9.73
CA GLY A 72 -20.95 -4.45 8.49
C GLY A 72 -19.70 -3.77 7.89
N THR A 73 -18.71 -3.41 8.72
CA THR A 73 -17.40 -2.92 8.23
C THR A 73 -16.53 -4.06 7.72
N TYR A 74 -16.57 -5.22 8.37
CA TYR A 74 -15.86 -6.42 7.93
C TYR A 74 -16.40 -6.96 6.60
N GLU A 75 -17.72 -7.05 6.44
CA GLU A 75 -18.37 -7.46 5.19
C GLU A 75 -18.05 -6.52 4.03
N ARG A 76 -18.05 -5.19 4.26
CA ARG A 76 -17.64 -4.21 3.25
C ARG A 76 -16.19 -4.41 2.81
N ARG A 77 -15.28 -4.68 3.76
CA ARG A 77 -13.86 -4.89 3.48
C ARG A 77 -13.60 -6.19 2.73
N MET A 78 -14.33 -7.26 3.06
CA MET A 78 -14.26 -8.52 2.30
C MET A 78 -14.84 -8.37 0.89
N SER A 79 -15.93 -7.61 0.73
CA SER A 79 -16.50 -7.31 -0.59
C SER A 79 -15.53 -6.54 -1.48
N ASP A 80 -14.75 -5.61 -0.93
CA ASP A 80 -13.75 -4.84 -1.68
C ASP A 80 -12.61 -5.74 -2.21
N THR A 81 -12.17 -6.74 -1.42
CA THR A 81 -11.17 -7.74 -1.87
C THR A 81 -11.67 -8.73 -2.92
N GLN A 82 -12.99 -8.83 -3.14
CA GLN A 82 -13.59 -9.70 -4.15
C GLN A 82 -13.85 -8.99 -5.48
N ARG A 83 -13.63 -7.68 -5.57
CA ARG A 83 -13.80 -6.95 -6.83
C ARG A 83 -12.67 -7.29 -7.79
N PRO A 84 -12.96 -7.44 -9.10
CA PRO A 84 -11.92 -7.64 -10.10
C PRO A 84 -10.98 -6.41 -10.11
N ILE A 85 -9.69 -6.66 -10.27
CA ILE A 85 -8.69 -5.59 -10.39
C ILE A 85 -8.99 -4.82 -11.67
N VAL A 86 -9.46 -3.58 -11.52
CA VAL A 86 -9.90 -2.72 -12.63
C VAL A 86 -8.73 -2.34 -13.55
N ASN A 87 -7.54 -2.15 -12.99
CA ASN A 87 -6.33 -1.84 -13.74
C ASN A 87 -5.17 -2.74 -13.28
N PRO A 88 -5.01 -3.93 -13.88
CA PRO A 88 -3.91 -4.82 -13.53
C PRO A 88 -2.57 -4.19 -13.92
N HIS A 89 -1.68 -4.07 -12.95
CA HIS A 89 -0.34 -3.49 -13.12
C HIS A 89 0.73 -4.55 -12.89
N ALA A 90 0.75 -5.56 -13.75
CA ALA A 90 1.60 -6.74 -13.64
C ALA A 90 2.96 -6.56 -14.33
N PHE A 91 3.68 -5.50 -13.96
CA PHE A 91 5.02 -5.21 -14.46
C PHE A 91 6.10 -5.65 -13.46
N ASP A 92 7.26 -6.03 -13.97
CA ASP A 92 8.42 -6.43 -13.17
C ASP A 92 9.40 -5.27 -13.01
N TYR A 93 10.12 -5.25 -11.89
CA TYR A 93 11.19 -4.29 -11.68
C TYR A 93 12.43 -4.69 -12.48
N VAL A 94 12.88 -3.80 -13.37
CA VAL A 94 14.16 -3.88 -14.09
C VAL A 94 15.28 -3.32 -13.23
N LEU A 95 15.02 -2.19 -12.56
CA LEU A 95 15.87 -1.59 -11.55
C LEU A 95 15.02 -1.29 -10.31
N ASN A 96 15.58 -1.51 -9.13
CA ASN A 96 14.86 -1.39 -7.88
C ASN A 96 15.78 -0.83 -6.79
N ALA A 97 15.18 -0.13 -5.82
CA ALA A 97 15.86 0.51 -4.70
C ALA A 97 15.35 0.01 -3.32
N PRO A 98 15.27 -1.32 -3.08
CA PRO A 98 14.52 -1.88 -1.95
C PRO A 98 15.09 -1.55 -0.56
N GLY A 99 16.31 -0.99 -0.49
CA GLY A 99 16.98 -0.62 0.76
C GLY A 99 16.63 0.78 1.29
N VAL A 100 16.06 1.65 0.46
CA VAL A 100 15.94 3.09 0.75
C VAL A 100 15.17 3.40 2.04
N CYS A 101 14.09 2.65 2.31
CA CYS A 101 13.27 2.80 3.52
C CYS A 101 13.56 1.74 4.60
N LYS A 102 14.49 0.80 4.38
CA LYS A 102 14.78 -0.24 5.37
C LYS A 102 15.61 0.34 6.52
N GLY A 103 15.11 0.20 7.75
CA GLY A 103 15.82 0.61 8.96
C GLY A 103 15.81 2.12 9.25
N ASN A 104 15.23 2.93 8.35
CA ASN A 104 15.11 4.37 8.50
C ASN A 104 13.65 4.76 8.79
N GLN A 105 13.45 5.77 9.65
CA GLN A 105 12.13 6.39 9.79
C GLN A 105 11.94 7.37 8.63
N VAL A 106 11.34 6.88 7.54
CA VAL A 106 10.97 7.70 6.37
C VAL A 106 9.55 8.19 6.58
N GLU A 107 9.37 9.51 6.66
CA GLU A 107 8.08 10.17 6.78
C GLU A 107 7.52 10.54 5.40
N THR A 108 8.38 11.01 4.49
CA THR A 108 7.97 11.49 3.16
C THR A 108 8.75 10.79 2.06
N VAL A 109 8.04 10.32 1.03
CA VAL A 109 8.65 9.87 -0.24
C VAL A 109 8.39 10.93 -1.30
N ILE A 110 9.45 11.49 -1.86
CA ILE A 110 9.42 12.31 -3.06
C ILE A 110 9.65 11.40 -4.26
N ALA A 111 8.63 11.27 -5.10
CA ALA A 111 8.64 10.45 -6.30
C ALA A 111 8.63 11.33 -7.55
N VAL A 112 9.68 11.21 -8.36
CA VAL A 112 9.86 12.02 -9.58
C VAL A 112 9.80 11.13 -10.81
N PRO A 113 8.67 11.13 -11.56
CA PRO A 113 8.62 10.60 -12.90
C PRO A 113 9.66 11.26 -13.80
N SER A 114 10.66 10.52 -14.28
CA SER A 114 11.74 11.10 -15.11
C SER A 114 11.84 10.41 -16.46
N ARG A 115 12.40 11.10 -17.47
CA ARG A 115 12.76 10.50 -18.76
C ARG A 115 14.17 9.95 -18.68
N ILE A 116 14.43 8.81 -19.31
CA ILE A 116 15.72 8.11 -19.17
C ILE A 116 16.92 9.00 -19.52
N HIS A 117 16.80 9.86 -20.54
CA HIS A 117 17.89 10.72 -21.03
C HIS A 117 18.06 12.03 -20.25
N SER A 118 17.14 12.38 -19.33
CA SER A 118 17.19 13.63 -18.56
C SER A 118 18.12 13.57 -17.34
N PHE A 119 19.37 13.12 -17.53
CA PHE A 119 20.36 12.97 -16.46
C PHE A 119 20.65 14.29 -15.73
N GLU A 120 20.77 15.39 -16.46
CA GLU A 120 21.04 16.71 -15.88
C GLU A 120 19.88 17.23 -15.03
N ALA A 121 18.64 17.00 -15.47
CA ALA A 121 17.47 17.37 -14.68
C ALA A 121 17.44 16.61 -13.35
N ARG A 122 17.71 15.30 -13.36
CA ARG A 122 17.81 14.52 -12.12
C ARG A 122 18.94 14.98 -11.21
N ARG A 123 20.11 15.30 -11.78
CA ARG A 123 21.22 15.89 -11.03
C ARG A 123 20.79 17.20 -10.36
N ALA A 124 20.14 18.09 -11.10
CA ALA A 124 19.65 19.35 -10.56
C ALA A 124 18.64 19.12 -9.41
N VAL A 125 17.71 18.16 -9.53
CA VAL A 125 16.79 17.82 -8.44
C VAL A 125 17.55 17.35 -7.19
N ARG A 126 18.54 16.46 -7.34
CA ARG A 126 19.37 15.96 -6.23
C ARG A 126 20.14 17.09 -5.54
N GLU A 127 20.71 17.99 -6.33
CA GLU A 127 21.56 19.10 -5.85
C GLU A 127 20.75 20.30 -5.33
N THR A 128 19.43 20.32 -5.55
CA THR A 128 18.56 21.40 -5.12
C THR A 128 17.46 20.88 -4.21
N TRP A 129 16.19 21.03 -4.57
CA TRP A 129 15.02 20.84 -3.70
C TRP A 129 14.81 19.39 -3.25
N GLY A 130 15.36 18.40 -3.96
CA GLY A 130 15.20 16.97 -3.64
C GLY A 130 16.07 16.48 -2.47
N GLY A 131 17.08 17.24 -2.06
CA GLY A 131 18.05 16.85 -1.03
C GLY A 131 17.88 17.51 0.35
N VAL A 132 16.85 18.36 0.54
CA VAL A 132 16.84 19.36 1.64
C VAL A 132 16.06 18.91 2.89
N ALA A 133 15.39 17.76 2.88
CA ALA A 133 14.42 17.41 3.92
C ALA A 133 14.85 16.23 4.81
N ASN A 134 14.65 16.39 6.13
CA ASN A 134 14.80 15.31 7.11
C ASN A 134 13.74 14.21 6.89
N ASN A 135 14.09 12.96 7.23
CA ASN A 135 13.20 11.80 7.13
C ASN A 135 12.50 11.67 5.76
N THR A 136 13.15 12.16 4.71
CA THR A 136 12.61 12.21 3.35
C THR A 136 13.53 11.45 2.42
N VAL A 137 12.94 10.71 1.48
CA VAL A 137 13.69 10.00 0.44
C VAL A 137 13.25 10.48 -0.94
N LEU A 138 14.21 10.64 -1.83
CA LEU A 138 14.00 11.00 -3.23
C LEU A 138 14.16 9.75 -4.10
N LEU A 139 13.21 9.53 -5.01
CA LEU A 139 13.23 8.40 -5.95
C LEU A 139 12.80 8.85 -7.35
N PHE A 140 13.50 8.35 -8.36
CA PHE A 140 13.18 8.57 -9.77
C PHE A 140 12.54 7.33 -10.40
N PHE A 141 11.43 7.53 -11.11
CA PHE A 141 10.62 6.45 -11.67
C PHE A 141 10.65 6.42 -13.20
N PHE A 142 10.82 5.22 -13.76
CA PHE A 142 11.00 4.97 -15.20
C PHE A 142 10.19 3.77 -15.71
N GLY A 143 9.84 3.82 -16.98
CA GLY A 143 9.59 2.62 -17.79
C GLY A 143 10.82 2.23 -18.60
N ILE A 144 10.68 1.24 -19.48
CA ILE A 144 11.68 0.89 -20.49
C ILE A 144 11.48 1.72 -21.77
N VAL A 145 12.58 2.02 -22.46
CA VAL A 145 12.53 2.57 -23.82
C VAL A 145 12.42 1.41 -24.79
N GLN A 146 11.48 1.50 -25.73
CA GLN A 146 11.39 0.53 -26.82
C GLN A 146 12.48 0.81 -27.88
N PRO A 147 13.13 -0.23 -28.42
CA PRO A 147 13.86 -0.11 -29.68
C PRO A 147 12.96 0.48 -30.76
N ALA A 148 13.51 1.39 -31.57
CA ALA A 148 12.82 1.84 -32.76
C ALA A 148 12.56 0.62 -33.65
N ASP A 149 11.29 0.30 -33.90
CA ASP A 149 10.89 -0.75 -34.82
C ASP A 149 11.24 -0.29 -36.24
N SER A 150 12.33 -0.81 -36.78
CA SER A 150 12.85 -0.48 -38.11
C SER A 150 11.85 -0.77 -39.24
N THR A 151 10.78 -1.52 -38.98
CA THR A 151 9.73 -1.83 -39.94
C THR A 151 8.59 -0.81 -39.96
N LYS A 152 8.48 0.04 -38.94
CA LYS A 152 7.45 1.09 -38.87
C LYS A 152 8.06 2.41 -39.30
N HIS A 153 7.74 2.82 -40.52
CA HIS A 153 8.02 4.17 -41.02
C HIS A 153 7.12 5.19 -40.29
N THR A 154 7.37 5.42 -39.00
CA THR A 154 6.71 6.49 -38.25
C THR A 154 7.45 7.80 -38.55
N PRO A 155 6.84 8.78 -39.24
CA PRO A 155 7.54 9.99 -39.68
C PRO A 155 7.70 11.05 -38.58
N TYR A 156 7.44 10.71 -37.31
CA TYR A 156 7.04 11.71 -36.31
C TYR A 156 7.87 11.78 -35.03
N TYR A 157 8.95 11.01 -34.88
CA TYR A 157 9.77 11.14 -33.67
C TYR A 157 11.25 11.19 -34.02
N GLU A 158 11.80 12.41 -34.08
CA GLU A 158 13.23 12.57 -33.89
C GLU A 158 13.55 12.15 -32.45
N PRO A 159 14.48 11.22 -32.24
CA PRO A 159 14.84 10.83 -30.90
C PRO A 159 15.43 12.05 -30.18
N GLU A 160 14.95 12.32 -28.96
CA GLU A 160 15.41 13.44 -28.10
C GLU A 160 16.91 13.34 -27.75
N THR A 161 17.58 12.26 -28.17
CA THR A 161 19.00 11.99 -28.04
C THR A 161 19.50 11.11 -29.19
N LYS A 162 20.80 11.22 -29.52
CA LYS A 162 21.46 10.36 -30.51
C LYS A 162 21.77 8.94 -29.98
N LEU A 163 21.53 8.70 -28.69
CA LEU A 163 21.83 7.43 -28.02
C LEU A 163 20.78 6.38 -28.35
N THR A 164 21.26 5.15 -28.55
CA THR A 164 20.41 3.96 -28.66
C THR A 164 19.74 3.63 -27.31
N PRO A 165 18.60 2.93 -27.32
CA PRO A 165 17.94 2.46 -26.09
C PRO A 165 18.86 1.62 -25.19
N GLU A 166 19.75 0.81 -25.78
CA GLU A 166 20.73 0.00 -25.06
C GLU A 166 21.80 0.85 -24.35
N GLU A 167 22.28 1.90 -25.02
CA GLU A 167 23.22 2.87 -24.43
C GLU A 167 22.55 3.64 -23.28
N LEU A 168 21.31 4.10 -23.49
CA LEU A 168 20.53 4.78 -22.45
C LEU A 168 20.29 3.88 -21.23
N GLN A 169 19.92 2.63 -21.45
CA GLN A 169 19.73 1.66 -20.37
C GLN A 169 21.05 1.40 -19.62
N THR A 170 22.18 1.35 -20.34
CA THR A 170 23.51 1.19 -19.73
C THR A 170 23.88 2.38 -18.86
N LEU A 171 23.62 3.60 -19.31
CA LEU A 171 23.84 4.81 -18.52
C LEU A 171 22.92 4.88 -17.30
N LEU A 172 21.65 4.50 -17.44
CA LEU A 172 20.71 4.45 -16.32
C LEU A 172 21.13 3.43 -15.25
N ARG A 173 21.63 2.25 -15.66
CA ARG A 173 22.20 1.26 -14.71
C ARG A 173 23.39 1.82 -13.94
N LYS A 174 24.29 2.54 -14.63
CA LYS A 174 25.44 3.21 -13.99
C LYS A 174 24.95 4.26 -12.98
N GLU A 175 24.02 5.12 -13.37
CA GLU A 175 23.43 6.10 -12.46
C GLU A 175 22.78 5.43 -11.24
N SER A 176 22.00 4.36 -11.46
CA SER A 176 21.34 3.60 -10.39
C SER A 176 22.34 2.99 -9.42
N SER A 177 23.49 2.50 -9.91
CA SER A 177 24.55 1.97 -9.06
C SER A 177 25.25 3.03 -8.20
N VAL A 178 25.29 4.28 -8.66
CA VAL A 178 25.93 5.39 -7.96
C VAL A 178 25.01 5.99 -6.90
N TYR A 179 23.75 6.25 -7.26
CA TYR A 179 22.83 7.00 -6.40
C TYR A 179 21.84 6.12 -5.62
N GLY A 180 21.56 4.91 -6.10
CA GLY A 180 20.63 3.98 -5.44
C GLY A 180 19.18 4.48 -5.36
N ASP A 181 18.80 5.48 -6.15
CA ASP A 181 17.52 6.20 -6.07
C ASP A 181 16.61 5.97 -7.29
N ILE A 182 16.89 4.94 -8.09
CA ILE A 182 16.17 4.64 -9.34
C ILE A 182 15.28 3.42 -9.19
N VAL A 183 14.02 3.57 -9.60
CA VAL A 183 13.04 2.50 -9.76
C VAL A 183 12.58 2.46 -11.21
N GLN A 184 12.73 1.31 -11.86
CA GLN A 184 12.33 1.11 -13.24
C GLN A 184 11.51 -0.17 -13.36
N GLU A 185 10.34 -0.07 -14.00
CA GLU A 185 9.52 -1.23 -14.35
C GLU A 185 9.54 -1.49 -15.87
N ASN A 186 9.19 -2.71 -16.28
CA ASN A 186 9.24 -3.16 -17.68
C ASN A 186 8.04 -2.73 -18.56
N PHE A 187 7.34 -1.64 -18.21
CA PHE A 187 6.35 -1.03 -19.10
C PHE A 187 7.00 -0.01 -20.04
N ILE A 188 6.43 0.20 -21.22
CA ILE A 188 6.96 1.15 -22.21
C ILE A 188 6.80 2.59 -21.69
N ASP A 189 7.91 3.31 -21.53
CA ASP A 189 7.89 4.72 -21.13
C ASP A 189 7.47 5.60 -22.32
N SER A 190 6.25 6.13 -22.26
CA SER A 190 5.73 7.04 -23.26
C SER A 190 4.73 7.98 -22.60
N TYR A 191 4.44 9.12 -23.23
CA TYR A 191 3.45 10.08 -22.72
C TYR A 191 2.08 9.43 -22.47
N ARG A 192 1.66 8.50 -23.33
CA ARG A 192 0.40 7.75 -23.17
C ARG A 192 0.40 6.83 -21.95
N ASN A 193 1.58 6.43 -21.48
CA ASN A 193 1.77 5.49 -20.37
C ASN A 193 2.16 6.17 -19.05
N LEU A 194 2.05 7.50 -18.95
CA LEU A 194 2.36 8.23 -17.71
C LEU A 194 1.52 7.74 -16.51
N SER A 195 0.28 7.30 -16.73
CA SER A 195 -0.54 6.69 -15.68
C SER A 195 0.07 5.41 -15.12
N LEU A 196 0.75 4.60 -15.94
CA LEU A 196 1.46 3.41 -15.45
C LEU A 196 2.59 3.81 -14.51
N LYS A 197 3.28 4.93 -14.79
CA LYS A 197 4.32 5.45 -13.90
C LYS A 197 3.76 5.93 -12.56
N SER A 198 2.57 6.54 -12.54
CA SER A 198 1.88 6.88 -11.29
C SER A 198 1.48 5.64 -10.49
N VAL A 199 0.96 4.59 -11.15
CA VAL A 199 0.65 3.32 -10.48
C VAL A 199 1.93 2.64 -9.95
N ALA A 200 3.03 2.70 -10.71
CA ALA A 200 4.34 2.20 -10.30
C ALA A 200 4.83 2.87 -9.01
N ILE A 201 4.67 4.19 -8.89
CA ILE A 201 4.99 4.94 -7.66
C ILE A 201 4.19 4.42 -6.48
N VAL A 202 2.86 4.40 -6.59
CA VAL A 202 1.97 3.98 -5.49
C VAL A 202 2.26 2.54 -5.09
N ARG A 203 2.45 1.64 -6.05
CA ARG A 203 2.80 0.24 -5.81
C ARG A 203 4.13 0.12 -5.08
N TRP A 204 5.17 0.79 -5.56
CA TRP A 204 6.49 0.69 -4.98
C TRP A 204 6.52 1.22 -3.54
N VAL A 205 5.92 2.39 -3.28
CA VAL A 205 5.85 2.94 -1.91
C VAL A 205 5.09 1.99 -0.98
N SER A 206 3.97 1.44 -1.44
CA SER A 206 3.17 0.50 -0.65
C SER A 206 3.94 -0.77 -0.25
N LEU A 207 4.88 -1.22 -1.11
CA LEU A 207 5.67 -2.43 -0.89
C LEU A 207 6.96 -2.17 -0.10
N TYR A 208 7.66 -1.08 -0.38
CA TYR A 208 9.02 -0.85 0.12
C TYR A 208 9.11 0.25 1.19
N CYS A 209 8.11 1.13 1.29
CA CYS A 209 8.06 2.19 2.29
C CYS A 209 6.69 2.26 3.00
N PRO A 210 6.15 1.16 3.55
CA PRO A 210 4.82 1.15 4.16
C PRO A 210 4.67 2.06 5.39
N GLY A 211 5.79 2.56 5.95
CA GLY A 211 5.81 3.48 7.08
C GLY A 211 5.74 4.96 6.71
N SER A 212 5.82 5.33 5.43
CA SER A 212 5.75 6.73 5.01
C SER A 212 4.35 7.30 5.21
N THR A 213 4.26 8.51 5.78
CA THR A 213 3.01 9.25 5.96
C THR A 213 2.61 9.98 4.69
N PHE A 214 3.59 10.50 3.94
CA PHE A 214 3.35 11.33 2.77
C PHE A 214 4.06 10.80 1.52
N VAL A 215 3.40 10.95 0.38
CA VAL A 215 3.98 10.72 -0.94
C VAL A 215 3.76 11.96 -1.78
N ILE A 216 4.84 12.58 -2.23
CA ILE A 216 4.82 13.74 -3.11
C ILE A 216 5.23 13.28 -4.50
N LYS A 217 4.32 13.40 -5.47
CA LYS A 217 4.66 13.26 -6.88
C LYS A 217 5.02 14.65 -7.42
N ALA A 218 6.21 14.80 -7.99
CA ALA A 218 6.66 16.02 -8.66
C ALA A 218 7.21 15.69 -10.06
N ASP A 219 6.90 16.49 -11.06
CA ASP A 219 7.33 16.29 -12.46
C ASP A 219 8.52 17.20 -12.82
#